data_AF-A0AAE2Q3F0-F1
#
_entry.id   AF-A0AAE2Q3F0-F1
#
_cell.length_a   1.000
_cell.length_b   1.000
_cell.length_c   1.000
_cell.angle_alpha   90.00
_cell.angle_beta   90.00
_cell.angle_gamma   90.00
#
_symmetry.space_group_name_H-M   'P 1'
#
loop_
_entity.id
_entity.type
_entity.pdbx_description
1 polymer ?
#
loop_
_entity_poly.entity_id
_entity_poly.type
_entity_poly.pdbx_seq_one_letter_code
_entity_poly.pdbx_strand_id
1 'polypeptide(L)'
;TVTVPAPSDDVFIDKSTQTVKITDATGGNFEKLEVAGSGATTTINDTIDKVDVVLTATTTVGEGGNIVYTASLVDKNGAPVTNTT
;
A
#
# COMPACT_ATOMS: atom_id res chain seq x y z
N THR A 1 23.00 4.89 -13.17
CA THR A 1 21.60 5.03 -12.72
C THR A 1 21.45 4.29 -11.40
N VAL A 2 20.64 4.79 -10.48
CA VAL A 2 20.30 4.09 -9.23
C VAL A 2 18.92 3.49 -9.43
N THR A 3 18.74 2.21 -9.12
CA THR A 3 17.47 1.50 -9.22
C THR A 3 17.06 1.05 -7.83
N VAL A 4 15.87 1.44 -7.40
CA VAL A 4 15.25 1.00 -6.16
C VAL A 4 13.94 0.29 -6.55
N PRO A 5 13.76 -0.99 -6.18
CA PRO A 5 12.51 -1.69 -6.48
C PRO A 5 11.36 -1.06 -5.68
N ALA A 6 10.18 -1.01 -6.30
CA ALA A 6 8.95 -0.71 -5.56
C ALA A 6 8.58 -1.91 -4.66
N PRO A 7 7.83 -1.68 -3.58
CA PRO A 7 7.22 -2.76 -2.82
C PRO A 7 6.30 -3.65 -3.67
N SER A 8 6.07 -4.88 -3.21
CA SER A 8 5.11 -5.81 -3.83
C SER A 8 3.69 -5.51 -3.35
N ASP A 9 2.69 -5.79 -4.20
CA ASP A 9 1.27 -5.59 -3.88
C ASP A 9 0.81 -6.55 -2.78
N ASP A 10 0.35 -6.01 -1.65
CA ASP A 10 -0.29 -6.76 -0.57
C ASP A 10 -1.25 -5.87 0.28
N VAL A 11 -1.80 -6.41 1.36
CA VAL A 11 -2.80 -5.73 2.21
C VAL A 11 -2.19 -4.76 3.25
N PHE A 12 -0.87 -4.73 3.40
CA PHE A 12 -0.18 -3.91 4.39
C PHE A 12 0.23 -2.56 3.81
N ILE A 13 0.18 -1.53 4.66
CA ILE A 13 0.57 -0.18 4.23
C ILE A 13 2.09 -0.10 4.10
N ASP A 14 2.59 0.14 2.89
CA ASP A 14 4.03 0.16 2.59
C ASP A 14 4.51 1.41 1.81
N LYS A 15 3.67 2.46 1.75
CA LYS A 15 4.01 3.75 1.13
C LYS A 15 5.37 4.27 1.60
N SER A 16 6.15 4.82 0.67
CA SER A 16 7.52 5.28 0.95
C SER A 16 7.93 6.48 0.08
N THR A 17 9.04 7.11 0.45
CA THR A 17 9.58 8.28 -0.25
C THR A 17 11.08 8.12 -0.41
N GLN A 18 11.59 8.31 -1.64
CA GLN A 18 13.00 8.29 -1.95
C GLN A 18 13.49 9.70 -2.29
N THR A 19 14.54 10.16 -1.63
CA THR A 19 15.18 11.45 -1.90
C THR A 19 16.61 11.25 -2.36
N VAL A 20 16.96 11.82 -3.51
CA VAL A 20 18.33 11.81 -4.04
C VAL A 20 18.85 13.23 -4.08
N LYS A 21 20.02 13.46 -3.48
CA LYS A 21 20.65 14.78 -3.38
C LYS A 21 22.12 14.70 -3.78
N ILE A 22 22.61 15.74 -4.42
CA ILE A 22 24.04 15.96 -4.62
C ILE A 22 24.62 16.41 -3.26
N THR A 23 25.54 15.63 -2.71
CA THR A 23 26.14 15.91 -1.39
C THR A 23 27.34 16.84 -1.48
N ASP A 24 28.07 16.78 -2.59
CA ASP A 24 29.23 17.60 -2.87
C ASP A 24 29.48 17.67 -4.38
N ALA A 25 30.23 18.68 -4.81
CA ALA A 25 30.73 18.81 -6.17
C ALA A 25 32.20 19.21 -6.11
N THR A 26 33.09 18.34 -6.60
CA THR A 26 34.53 18.58 -6.63
C THR A 26 35.02 18.91 -8.05
N GLY A 27 35.86 19.94 -8.20
CA GLY A 27 36.48 20.35 -9.48
C GLY A 27 36.02 21.72 -10.01
N GLY A 28 36.65 22.20 -11.10
CA GLY A 28 36.30 23.47 -11.79
C GLY A 28 37.03 24.72 -11.25
N ASN A 29 36.96 25.85 -12.00
CA ASN A 29 37.47 27.17 -11.60
C ASN A 29 36.35 28.17 -11.26
N PHE A 30 35.13 27.69 -10.98
CA PHE A 30 33.96 28.55 -10.82
C PHE A 30 34.10 29.49 -9.62
N GLU A 31 33.77 30.75 -9.80
CA GLU A 31 33.82 31.79 -8.76
C GLU A 31 32.80 31.55 -7.64
N LYS A 32 31.71 30.81 -7.93
CA LYS A 32 30.73 30.33 -6.95
C LYS A 32 29.95 29.13 -7.50
N LEU A 33 30.18 27.94 -6.94
CA LEU A 33 29.33 26.75 -7.18
C LEU A 33 28.52 26.45 -5.92
N GLU A 34 27.19 26.44 -6.05
CA GLU A 34 26.27 26.14 -4.96
C GLU A 34 25.42 24.94 -5.33
N VAL A 35 25.44 23.90 -4.49
CA VAL A 35 24.62 22.71 -4.69
C VAL A 35 23.22 22.98 -4.17
N ALA A 36 22.22 22.91 -5.06
CA ALA A 36 20.83 23.11 -4.70
C ALA A 36 20.38 22.10 -3.62
N GLY A 37 19.77 22.61 -2.54
CA GLY A 37 19.74 21.93 -1.25
C GLY A 37 18.70 20.82 -1.06
N SER A 38 17.57 20.82 -1.79
CA SER A 38 16.45 19.92 -1.52
C SER A 38 16.52 18.57 -2.22
N GLY A 39 17.40 18.41 -3.22
CA GLY A 39 17.46 17.20 -4.04
C GLY A 39 16.18 16.98 -4.87
N ALA A 40 16.06 15.78 -5.42
CA ALA A 40 14.87 15.29 -6.12
C ALA A 40 14.18 14.23 -5.26
N THR A 41 12.85 14.33 -5.15
CA THR A 41 12.02 13.43 -4.33
C THR A 41 11.09 12.63 -5.22
N THR A 42 10.98 11.34 -4.97
CA THR A 42 10.00 10.43 -5.57
C THR A 42 9.13 9.84 -4.49
N THR A 43 7.83 10.01 -4.62
CA THR A 43 6.82 9.44 -3.73
C THR A 43 6.30 8.15 -4.34
N ILE A 44 6.27 7.09 -3.54
CA ILE A 44 5.67 5.80 -3.89
C ILE A 44 4.36 5.70 -3.12
N ASN A 45 3.26 5.73 -3.87
CA ASN A 45 1.93 5.55 -3.33
C ASN A 45 1.61 4.05 -3.27
N ASP A 46 1.00 3.67 -2.16
CA ASP A 46 0.51 2.32 -1.91
C ASP A 46 -0.82 2.06 -2.66
N THR A 47 -1.05 0.80 -3.03
CA THR A 47 -2.34 0.34 -3.57
C THR A 47 -3.28 0.06 -2.40
N ILE A 48 -4.47 0.66 -2.41
CA ILE A 48 -5.43 0.39 -1.34
C ILE A 48 -6.12 -0.96 -1.57
N ASP A 49 -5.63 -2.00 -0.89
CA ASP A 49 -6.22 -3.35 -0.90
C ASP A 49 -7.09 -3.59 0.34
N LYS A 50 -8.24 -2.92 0.34
CA LYS A 50 -9.23 -3.08 1.40
C LYS A 50 -9.89 -4.46 1.33
N VAL A 51 -9.88 -5.17 2.46
CA VAL A 51 -10.67 -6.39 2.68
C VAL A 51 -11.81 -6.08 3.64
N ASP A 52 -13.03 -6.39 3.20
CA ASP A 52 -14.23 -6.23 4.01
C ASP A 52 -14.74 -7.59 4.51
N VAL A 53 -15.34 -7.58 5.69
CA VAL A 53 -16.11 -8.70 6.21
C VAL A 53 -17.58 -8.48 5.86
N VAL A 54 -18.14 -9.38 5.06
CA VAL A 54 -19.58 -9.43 4.75
C VAL A 54 -20.23 -10.45 5.67
N LEU A 55 -21.10 -9.96 6.57
CA LEU A 55 -21.86 -10.82 7.48
C LEU A 55 -23.26 -11.05 6.92
N THR A 56 -23.61 -12.32 6.73
CA THR A 56 -24.97 -12.75 6.39
C THR A 56 -25.54 -13.58 7.52
N ALA A 57 -26.86 -13.55 7.66
CA ALA A 57 -27.57 -14.35 8.65
C ALA A 57 -28.79 -15.01 8.02
N THR A 58 -29.21 -16.14 8.57
CA THR A 58 -30.54 -16.70 8.28
C THR A 58 -31.62 -15.66 8.61
N THR A 59 -32.46 -15.34 7.63
CA THR A 59 -33.40 -14.20 7.70
C THR A 59 -34.60 -14.44 8.61
N THR A 60 -35.07 -15.68 8.67
CA THR A 60 -36.18 -16.09 9.55
C THR A 60 -35.94 -17.50 10.07
N VAL A 61 -36.37 -17.75 11.30
CA VAL A 61 -36.38 -19.08 11.92
C VAL A 61 -37.69 -19.26 12.69
N GLY A 62 -38.18 -20.49 12.78
CA GLY A 62 -39.28 -20.82 13.68
C GLY A 62 -38.84 -20.81 15.15
N GLU A 63 -39.79 -20.86 16.08
CA GLU A 63 -39.47 -21.03 17.50
C GLU A 63 -38.62 -22.29 17.74
N GLY A 64 -37.55 -22.14 18.51
CA GLY A 64 -36.57 -23.22 18.74
C GLY A 64 -35.57 -23.44 17.60
N GLY A 65 -35.64 -22.67 16.51
CA GLY A 65 -34.67 -22.73 15.41
C GLY A 65 -33.34 -22.03 15.71
N ASN A 66 -32.29 -22.41 14.98
CA ASN A 66 -30.96 -21.79 15.09
C ASN A 66 -30.77 -20.71 14.02
N ILE A 67 -30.26 -19.54 14.42
CA ILE A 67 -29.81 -18.51 13.48
C ILE A 67 -28.34 -18.79 13.14
N VAL A 68 -28.04 -18.93 11.85
CA VAL A 68 -26.66 -19.12 11.38
C VAL A 68 -26.14 -17.80 10.84
N TYR A 69 -24.99 -17.38 11.37
CA TYR A 69 -24.23 -16.24 10.85
C TYR A 69 -23.07 -16.76 10.01
N THR A 70 -22.95 -16.26 8.79
CA THR A 70 -21.83 -16.57 7.88
C THR A 70 -21.05 -15.29 7.61
N ALA A 71 -19.77 -15.29 7.96
CA ALA A 71 -18.84 -14.23 7.65
C ALA A 71 -18.01 -14.62 6.42
N SER A 72 -17.99 -13.77 5.41
CA SER A 72 -17.20 -13.93 4.18
C SER A 72 -16.27 -12.74 4.01
N LEU A 73 -15.03 -12.98 3.58
CA LEU A 73 -14.08 -11.93 3.23
C LEU A 73 -14.21 -11.57 1.75
N VAL A 74 -14.26 -10.28 1.42
CA VAL A 74 -14.28 -9.77 0.04
C VAL A 74 -13.22 -8.70 -0.16
N ASP A 75 -12.63 -8.64 -1.36
CA ASP A 75 -11.65 -7.62 -1.73
C ASP A 75 -12.33 -6.28 -2.12
N LYS A 76 -11.51 -5.28 -2.48
CA LYS A 76 -12.00 -3.95 -2.93
C LYS A 76 -12.95 -3.98 -4.12
N ASN A 77 -12.97 -5.07 -4.90
CA ASN A 77 -13.84 -5.26 -6.06
C ASN A 77 -15.06 -6.16 -5.74
N GLY A 78 -15.19 -6.61 -4.49
CA GLY A 78 -16.25 -7.51 -4.05
C GLY A 78 -15.99 -8.99 -4.39
N ALA A 79 -14.79 -9.35 -4.85
CA ALA A 79 -14.44 -10.74 -5.13
C ALA A 79 -14.11 -11.49 -3.82
N PRO A 80 -14.46 -12.78 -3.69
CA PRO A 80 -14.15 -13.57 -2.49
C PRO A 80 -12.65 -13.68 -2.25
N VAL A 81 -12.22 -13.43 -1.01
CA VAL A 81 -10.82 -13.66 -0.58
C VAL A 81 -10.70 -15.08 -0.05
N THR A 82 -9.86 -15.91 -0.68
CA THR A 82 -9.59 -17.28 -0.24
C THR A 82 -8.22 -17.38 0.42
N ASN A 83 -8.17 -17.86 1.67
CA ASN A 83 -6.92 -18.15 2.34
C ASN A 83 -6.33 -19.45 1.77
N THR A 84 -5.34 -19.33 0.88
CA THR A 84 -4.62 -20.50 0.37
C THR A 84 -3.44 -20.75 1.31
N THR A 85 -3.49 -21.83 2.07
CA THR A 85 -2.40 -22.26 2.97
C THR A 85 -1.42 -23.15 2.22
#